data_AF-A0A7V2J7E1-F1
#
_entry.id   AF-A0A7V2J7E1-F1
#
_cell.length_a   1.000
_cell.length_b   1.000
_cell.length_c   1.000
_cell.angle_alpha   90.00
_cell.angle_beta   90.00
_cell.angle_gamma   90.00
#
_symmetry.space_group_name_H-M   'P 1'
#
loop_
_entity.id
_entity.type
_entity.pdbx_description
1 polymer ?
#
loop_
_entity_poly.entity_id
_entity_poly.type
_entity_poly.pdbx_seq_one_letter_code
_entity_poly.pdbx_strand_id
1 'polypeptide(L)' 'SNTLSIGITGYEKGMSIQKLLDEADEAMYKAKSLGKNRVVRHDELGTLE' A
#
# COMPACT_ATOMS: atom_id res chain seq x y z
N SER A 1 -4.07 22.16 -6.19
CA SER A 1 -3.42 21.57 -5.02
C SER A 1 -2.89 20.21 -5.39
N ASN A 2 -1.73 19.81 -4.87
CA ASN A 2 -1.20 18.46 -5.08
C ASN A 2 -1.59 17.55 -3.92
N THR A 3 -1.90 16.30 -4.22
CA THR A 3 -2.24 15.27 -3.23
C THR A 3 -1.37 14.04 -3.42
N LEU A 4 -1.28 13.21 -2.39
CA LEU A 4 -0.49 11.99 -2.40
C LEU A 4 -1.40 10.76 -2.27
N SER A 5 -0.97 9.65 -2.89
CA SER A 5 -1.55 8.33 -2.65
C SER A 5 -0.48 7.50 -1.96
N ILE A 6 -0.83 6.85 -0.85
CA ILE A 6 0.14 6.22 0.05
C ILE A 6 -0.27 4.77 0.25
N GLY A 7 0.68 3.85 0.13
CA GLY A 7 0.55 2.47 0.56
C GLY A 7 1.34 2.27 1.85
N ILE A 8 0.76 1.53 2.80
CA ILE A 8 1.45 1.14 4.03
C ILE A 8 1.38 -0.37 4.23
N THR A 9 2.47 -0.95 4.73
CA THR A 9 2.53 -2.35 5.17
C THR A 9 3.18 -2.43 6.55
N GLY A 10 2.99 -3.56 7.23
CA GLY A 10 3.64 -3.89 8.49
C GLY A 10 4.92 -4.71 8.26
N TYR A 11 5.98 -4.41 9.02
CA TYR A 11 7.15 -5.27 9.05
C TYR A 11 6.92 -6.47 9.97
N GLU A 12 7.25 -7.66 9.46
CA GLU A 12 7.28 -8.90 10.23
C GLU A 12 8.72 -9.39 10.43
N LYS A 13 9.00 -10.00 11.58
CA LYS A 13 10.36 -10.50 11.87
C LYS A 13 10.79 -11.53 10.83
N GLY A 14 11.89 -11.24 10.14
CA GLY A 14 12.43 -12.10 9.07
C GLY A 14 11.94 -11.74 7.67
N MET A 15 11.06 -10.74 7.53
CA MET A 15 10.67 -10.18 6.24
C MET A 15 11.88 -9.51 5.58
N SER A 16 12.05 -9.75 4.29
CA SER A 16 13.08 -9.06 3.51
C SER A 16 12.65 -7.61 3.23
N ILE A 17 13.64 -6.72 3.07
CA ILE A 17 13.36 -5.33 2.67
C ILE A 17 12.61 -5.30 1.33
N GLN A 18 12.96 -6.18 0.39
CA GLN A 18 12.27 -6.24 -0.91
C GLN A 18 10.78 -6.54 -0.73
N LYS A 19 10.44 -7.58 0.05
CA LYS A 19 9.04 -7.91 0.32
C LYS A 19 8.30 -6.76 1.00
N LEU A 20 8.92 -6.08 1.97
CA LEU A 20 8.34 -4.92 2.63
C LEU A 20 8.03 -3.77 1.64
N LEU A 21 8.94 -3.52 0.70
CA LEU A 21 8.75 -2.49 -0.32
C LEU A 21 7.68 -2.89 -1.35
N ASP A 22 7.68 -4.15 -1.78
CA ASP A 22 6.71 -4.68 -2.74
C ASP A 22 5.28 -4.56 -2.19
N GLU A 23 5.06 -4.94 -0.92
CA GLU A 23 3.75 -4.82 -0.26
C GLU A 23 3.30 -3.35 -0.11
N ALA A 24 4.22 -2.44 0.23
CA ALA A 24 3.92 -1.01 0.28
C ALA A 24 3.57 -0.45 -1.11
N ASP A 25 4.27 -0.88 -2.15
CA ASP A 25 4.05 -0.44 -3.53
C ASP A 25 2.70 -0.96 -4.06
N GLU A 26 2.35 -2.22 -3.82
CA GLU A 26 1.05 -2.80 -4.15
C GLU A 26 -0.11 -2.00 -3.52
N ALA A 27 0.00 -1.69 -2.23
CA ALA A 27 -0.99 -0.89 -1.52
C ALA A 27 -1.09 0.53 -2.10
N MET A 28 0.04 1.16 -2.42
CA MET A 28 0.07 2.49 -3.04
C MET A 28 -0.57 2.46 -4.43
N TYR A 29 -0.31 1.42 -5.21
CA TYR A 29 -0.87 1.25 -6.54
C TYR A 29 -2.40 1.12 -6.48
N LYS A 30 -2.93 0.33 -5.53
CA LYS A 30 -4.37 0.26 -5.27
C LYS A 30 -4.93 1.62 -4.82
N ALA A 31 -4.23 2.37 -3.98
CA ALA A 31 -4.64 3.72 -3.59
C ALA A 31 -4.79 4.64 -4.81
N LYS A 32 -3.91 4.53 -5.80
CA LYS A 32 -4.00 5.27 -7.08
C LYS A 32 -5.18 4.79 -7.93
N SER A 33 -5.41 3.49 -8.02
CA SER A 33 -6.47 2.93 -8.87
C SER A 33 -7.88 3.24 -8.34
N LEU A 34 -8.05 3.34 -7.02
CA LEU A 34 -9.34 3.64 -6.38
C LEU A 34 -9.71 5.15 -6.41
N GLY A 35 -8.94 5.99 -7.10
CA GLY A 35 -9.24 7.42 -7.27
C GLY A 35 -8.23 8.39 -6.63
N LYS A 36 -7.07 7.89 -6.17
CA LYS A 36 -5.97 8.69 -5.59
C LYS A 36 -6.36 9.36 -4.26
N ASN A 37 -5.49 10.25 -3.76
CA ASN A 37 -5.64 11.05 -2.53
C ASN A 37 -6.10 10.23 -1.32
N ARG A 38 -5.49 9.08 -1.09
CA ARG A 38 -5.88 8.15 -0.02
C ARG A 38 -4.70 7.32 0.46
N VAL A 39 -4.90 6.72 1.62
CA VAL A 39 -4.01 5.72 2.21
C VAL A 39 -4.69 4.37 2.08
N VAL A 40 -3.94 3.35 1.67
CA VAL A 40 -4.38 1.95 1.65
C VAL A 40 -3.37 1.12 2.42
N ARG A 41 -3.85 0.16 3.21
CA ARG A 41 -3.01 -0.82 3.89
C ARG A 41 -2.94 -2.10 3.08
N HIS A 42 -1.77 -2.73 3.04
CA HIS A 42 -1.57 -3.98 2.30
C HIS A 42 -2.48 -5.11 2.81
N ASP A 43 -2.69 -5.19 4.13
CA ASP A 43 -3.56 -6.20 4.78
C ASP A 43 -5.06 -6.00 4.53
N GLU A 44 -5.45 -4.87 3.93
CA GLU A 44 -6.84 -4.58 3.54
C GLU A 44 -7.11 -4.87 2.05
N LEU A 45 -6.09 -5.22 1.26
CA LEU A 45 -6.27 -5.37 -0.20
C LEU A 45 -7.30 -6.43 -0.59
N GLY A 46 -7.44 -7.49 0.22
CA GLY A 46 -8.43 -8.55 -0.01
C GLY A 46 -9.89 -8.16 0.28
N THR A 47 -10.14 -7.00 0.88
CA THR A 47 -11.50 -6.53 1.23
C THR A 47 -11.94 -5.32 0.41
N LEU A 48 -11.05 -4.80 -0.44
CA LEU A 48 -11.26 -3.63 -1.29
C LEU A 48 -11.61 -4.06 -2.72
N GLU A 49 -12.88 -4.40 -2.94
CA GLU A 49 -13.44 -4.58 -4.30
C GLU A 49 -13.70 -3.22 -4.96
#